data_AF-A0A257UG60-F1
#
_entry.id   AF-A0A257UG60-F1
#
_cell.length_a   1.000
_cell.length_b   1.000
_cell.length_c   1.000
_cell.angle_alpha   90.00
_cell.angle_beta   90.00
_cell.angle_gamma   90.00
#
_symmetry.space_group_name_H-M   'P 1'
#
loop_
_entity.id
_entity.type
_entity.pdbx_description
1 polymer ?
#
loop_
_entity_poly.entity_id
_entity_poly.type
_entity_poly.pdbx_seq_one_letter_code
_entity_poly.pdbx_strand_id
1 'polypeptide(L)' 'MSSAQPVPAEVDTERNYFEVIRFPSDEARRQAYSALIASGKKLSFSTSEINVWNVRTEVVRALLAAKVPFEWLTRDVK' A
#
# COMPACT_ATOMS: atom_id res chain seq x y z
N MET A 1 33.18 -33.30 -6.95
CA MET A 1 32.42 -32.38 -7.82
C MET A 1 31.19 -31.96 -7.02
N SER A 2 31.13 -30.70 -6.59
CA SER A 2 30.11 -30.22 -5.65
C SER A 2 28.77 -30.04 -6.36
N SER A 3 27.73 -30.71 -5.84
CA SER A 3 26.35 -30.50 -6.23
C SER A 3 25.90 -29.10 -5.80
N ALA A 4 25.66 -28.22 -6.76
CA ALA A 4 24.94 -26.97 -6.49
C ALA A 4 23.48 -27.34 -6.18
N GLN A 5 23.09 -27.26 -4.91
CA GLN A 5 21.69 -27.25 -4.53
C GLN A 5 21.03 -26.00 -5.13
N PRO A 6 19.84 -26.10 -5.75
CA PRO A 6 19.05 -24.92 -6.03
C PRO A 6 18.62 -24.36 -4.67
N VAL A 7 19.20 -23.23 -4.29
CA VAL A 7 18.70 -22.41 -3.17
C VAL A 7 17.19 -22.21 -3.38
N PRO A 8 16.35 -22.41 -2.34
CA PRO A 8 14.96 -22.02 -2.45
C PRO A 8 14.96 -20.56 -2.85
N ALA A 9 14.25 -20.24 -3.91
CA ALA A 9 13.88 -18.87 -4.15
C ALA A 9 12.93 -18.48 -3.01
N GLU A 10 13.49 -18.13 -1.84
CA GLU A 10 12.89 -17.18 -0.93
C GLU A 10 12.81 -15.88 -1.74
N VAL A 11 11.82 -15.82 -2.62
CA VAL A 11 11.49 -14.60 -3.33
C VAL A 11 10.86 -13.74 -2.26
N ASP A 12 11.73 -13.03 -1.55
CA ASP A 12 11.48 -11.79 -0.83
C ASP A 12 10.90 -10.78 -1.85
N THR A 13 9.65 -11.03 -2.24
CA THR A 13 8.86 -10.29 -3.22
C THR A 13 7.79 -9.46 -2.52
N GLU A 14 8.04 -9.07 -1.27
CA GLU A 14 7.47 -7.84 -0.71
C GLU A 14 8.16 -6.57 -1.26
N ARG A 15 8.78 -6.68 -2.45
CA ARG A 15 9.37 -5.55 -3.19
C ARG A 15 8.27 -4.59 -3.65
N ASN A 16 7.89 -3.68 -2.76
CA ASN A 16 7.36 -2.35 -3.07
C ASN A 16 6.28 -2.31 -4.16
N TYR A 17 5.26 -3.16 -4.05
CA TYR A 17 4.06 -2.93 -4.83
C TYR A 17 3.44 -1.62 -4.35
N PHE A 18 3.39 -0.68 -5.28
CA PHE A 18 2.71 0.59 -5.12
C PHE A 18 1.28 0.39 -5.62
N GLU A 19 0.33 0.71 -4.75
CA GLU A 19 -1.10 0.64 -4.97
C GLU A 19 -1.63 2.05 -5.09
N VAL A 20 -2.44 2.27 -6.11
CA VAL A 20 -3.14 3.54 -6.27
C VAL A 20 -4.51 3.37 -5.65
N ILE A 21 -4.79 4.16 -4.62
CA ILE A 21 -6.08 4.18 -3.93
C ILE A 21 -6.73 5.55 -4.06
N ARG A 22 -8.06 5.57 -4.10
CA ARG A 22 -8.86 6.78 -4.08
C ARG A 22 -9.70 6.84 -2.81
N PHE A 23 -9.73 7.98 -2.17
CA PHE A 23 -10.65 8.23 -1.07
C PHE A 23 -11.96 8.80 -1.59
N PRO A 24 -13.12 8.31 -1.11
CA PRO A 24 -14.43 8.80 -1.52
C PRO A 24 -14.73 10.21 -1.01
N SER A 25 -14.01 10.66 0.04
CA SER A 25 -14.16 11.99 0.62
C SER A 25 -12.88 12.50 1.27
N ASP A 26 -12.82 13.82 1.47
CA ASP A 26 -11.75 14.46 2.24
C ASP A 26 -11.67 13.96 3.69
N GLU A 27 -12.81 13.59 4.27
CA GLU A 27 -12.87 13.04 5.62
C GLU A 27 -12.23 11.65 5.68
N ALA A 28 -12.56 10.77 4.73
CA ALA A 28 -11.94 9.45 4.62
C ALA A 28 -10.42 9.55 4.47
N ARG A 29 -9.94 10.49 3.67
CA ARG A 29 -8.51 10.80 3.54
C ARG A 29 -7.88 11.30 4.84
N ARG A 30 -8.55 12.19 5.58
CA ARG A 30 -8.08 12.66 6.90
C ARG A 30 -8.01 11.52 7.92
N GLN A 31 -9.02 10.66 7.95
CA GLN A 31 -9.02 9.47 8.79
C GLN A 31 -7.86 8.53 8.42
N ALA A 32 -7.60 8.34 7.12
CA ALA A 32 -6.46 7.58 6.61
C ALA A 32 -5.12 8.13 7.13
N TYR A 33 -4.94 9.45 7.03
CA TYR A 33 -3.74 10.14 7.47
C TYR A 33 -3.51 9.97 8.99
N SER A 34 -4.56 10.17 9.79
CA SER A 34 -4.51 9.98 11.25
C SER A 34 -4.21 8.54 11.65
N ALA A 35 -4.83 7.55 10.99
CA ALA A 35 -4.57 6.14 11.25
C ALA A 35 -3.12 5.75 10.95
N LEU A 36 -2.54 6.30 9.87
CA LEU A 36 -1.18 6.00 9.47
C LEU A 36 -0.14 6.66 10.40
N ILE A 37 -0.39 7.89 10.85
CA ILE A 37 0.42 8.53 11.90
C ILE A 37 0.39 7.71 13.18
N ALA A 38 -0.80 7.29 13.63
CA ALA A 38 -0.94 6.48 14.84
C ALA A 38 -0.20 5.13 14.74
N SER A 39 -0.10 4.58 13.52
CA SER A 39 0.64 3.33 13.26
C SER A 39 2.17 3.50 13.13
N GLY A 40 2.69 4.72 13.21
CA GLY A 40 4.13 5.02 13.07
C GLY A 40 4.68 4.78 11.65
N LYS A 41 3.81 4.61 10.65
CA LYS A 41 4.23 4.36 9.26
C LYS A 41 4.63 5.66 8.58
N LYS A 42 5.80 5.66 7.93
CA LYS A 42 6.24 6.78 7.09
C LYS A 42 5.40 6.82 5.82
N LEU A 43 4.65 7.89 5.68
CA LEU A 43 3.84 8.17 4.50
C LEU A 43 4.77 8.50 3.33
N SER A 44 4.93 7.54 2.42
CA SER A 44 5.47 7.79 1.08
C SER A 44 4.30 7.65 0.11
N PHE A 45 3.60 8.75 -0.12
CA PHE A 45 2.62 8.85 -1.19
C PHE A 45 3.01 9.93 -2.18
N SER A 46 2.84 9.64 -3.47
CA SER A 46 2.76 10.67 -4.50
C SER A 46 1.29 10.88 -4.84
N THR A 47 0.87 12.14 -4.90
CA THR A 47 -0.51 12.52 -5.25
C THR A 47 -0.48 13.28 -6.57
N SER A 48 -1.09 12.74 -7.62
CA SER A 48 -1.49 13.53 -8.80
C SER A 48 -2.81 14.27 -8.55
N GLU A 49 -3.65 13.76 -7.64
CA GLU A 49 -4.97 14.31 -7.29
C GLU A 49 -5.20 14.33 -5.77
N ILE A 50 -6.00 15.28 -5.28
CA ILE A 50 -6.23 15.54 -3.84
C ILE A 50 -6.67 14.29 -3.06
N ASN A 51 -7.48 13.42 -3.69
CA ASN A 51 -8.05 12.22 -3.09
C ASN A 51 -7.44 10.92 -3.61
N VAL A 52 -6.36 10.98 -4.39
CA VAL A 52 -5.71 9.79 -4.95
C VAL A 52 -4.30 9.66 -4.38
N TRP A 53 -4.02 8.53 -3.76
CA TRP A 53 -2.73 8.24 -3.15
C TRP A 53 -2.09 7.06 -3.86
N ASN A 54 -0.84 7.24 -4.30
CA ASN A 54 0.01 6.15 -4.71
C ASN A 54 0.89 5.72 -3.53
N VAL A 55 0.52 4.62 -2.86
CA VAL A 55 1.11 4.18 -1.58
C VAL A 55 1.62 2.75 -1.67
N ARG A 56 2.54 2.36 -0.80
CA ARG A 56 2.96 0.96 -0.71
C ARG A 56 1.82 0.05 -0.24
N THR A 57 1.80 -1.21 -0.66
CA THR A 57 0.83 -2.23 -0.19
C THR A 57 0.77 -2.33 1.33
N GLU A 58 1.88 -2.11 2.04
CA GLU A 58 1.91 -2.10 3.50
C GLU A 58 1.10 -0.97 4.16
N VAL A 59 0.92 0.15 3.45
CA VAL A 59 0.10 1.29 3.87
C VAL A 59 -1.37 0.93 3.64
N VAL A 60 -1.68 0.34 2.48
CA VAL A 60 -3.04 -0.16 2.19
C VAL A 60 -3.48 -1.18 3.23
N ARG A 61 -2.63 -2.14 3.62
CA ARG A 61 -2.92 -3.10 4.70
C ARG A 61 -3.23 -2.41 6.03
N ALA A 62 -2.49 -1.35 6.37
CA ALA A 62 -2.74 -0.58 7.59
C ALA A 62 -4.08 0.16 7.52
N LEU A 63 -4.44 0.72 6.35
CA LEU A 63 -5.73 1.37 6.13
C LEU A 63 -6.90 0.38 6.24
N LEU A 64 -6.75 -0.83 5.70
CA LEU A 64 -7.73 -1.91 5.85
C LEU A 64 -7.90 -2.31 7.32
N ALA A 65 -6.80 -2.48 8.06
CA ALA A 65 -6.84 -2.80 9.48
C ALA A 65 -7.54 -1.69 10.29
N ALA A 66 -7.35 -0.43 9.89
CA ALA A 66 -8.01 0.74 10.47
C ALA A 66 -9.46 0.94 9.98
N LYS A 67 -9.99 0.06 9.12
CA LYS A 67 -11.33 0.14 8.51
C LYS A 67 -11.61 1.47 7.80
N VAL A 68 -10.57 2.08 7.25
CA VAL A 68 -10.69 3.33 6.50
C VAL A 68 -11.31 3.05 5.14
N PRO A 69 -12.34 3.79 4.71
CA PRO A 69 -12.95 3.59 3.39
C PRO A 69 -12.07 4.17 2.28
N PHE A 70 -11.74 3.34 1.28
CA PHE A 70 -11.05 3.74 0.05
C PHE A 70 -11.39 2.78 -1.09
N GLU A 71 -11.09 3.19 -2.32
CA GLU A 71 -11.26 2.42 -3.56
C GLU A 71 -9.89 2.09 -4.15
N TRP A 72 -9.71 0.88 -4.69
CA TRP A 72 -8.50 0.52 -5.43
C TRP A 72 -8.63 0.94 -6.89
N LEU A 73 -7.67 1.74 -7.37
CA LEU A 73 -7.57 2.14 -8.78
C LEU A 73 -6.63 1.24 -9.60
N THR A 74 -5.71 0.52 -8.96
CA THR A 74 -4.74 -0.39 -9.62
C THR A 74 -5.30 -1.79 -9.93
N ARG A 75 -6.55 -2.10 -9.55
CA ARG A 75 -7.15 -3.43 -9.73
C ARG A 75 -7.90 -3.62 -11.05
N ASP A 76 -7.47 -2.92 -12.10
CA ASP A 76 -7.87 -3.18 -13.48
C ASP A 76 -6.64 -3.70 -14.25
N VAL A 77 -6.25 -4.95 -13.95
CA VAL A 77 -5.45 -5.74 -14.87
C VAL A 77 -6.37 -6.85 -15.37
N LYS A 78 -7.00 -6.55 -16.50
CA LYS A 78 -7.80 -7.47 -17.29
C LYS A 78 -6.93 -8.57 -17.88
#